data_AF-A0A7V4UCG1-F1
#
_entry.id   AF-A0A7V4UCG1-F1
#
_cell.length_a   1.000
_cell.length_b   1.000
_cell.length_c   1.000
_cell.angle_alpha   90.00
_cell.angle_beta   90.00
_cell.angle_gamma   90.00
#
_symmetry.space_group_name_H-M   'P 1'
#
loop_
_entity.id
_entity.type
_entity.pdbx_description
1 polymer ?
#
loop_
_entity_poly.entity_id
_entity_poly.type
_entity_poly.pdbx_seq_one_letter_code
_entity_poly.pdbx_strand_id
1 'polypeptide(L)'
;MAKRSLSSRKRVRQNERRRLRNKARRTEIKTQVRKFVDALAAGKTDVAVAELKKAGILLDRAAGRGTVHRNTASRRKSRLARRLNASRKSGK
;
A
#
# COMPACT_ATOMS: atom_id res chain seq x y z
N MET A 1 19.77 34.08 15.27
CA MET A 1 18.92 32.99 14.75
C MET A 1 19.61 31.65 14.99
N ALA A 2 19.05 30.79 15.84
CA ALA A 2 19.72 29.58 16.30
C ALA A 2 20.14 28.66 15.14
N LYS A 3 21.45 28.47 14.94
CA LYS A 3 22.01 27.44 14.05
C LYS A 3 21.50 26.09 14.57
N ARG A 4 20.46 25.52 13.94
CA ARG A 4 20.06 24.12 14.17
C ARG A 4 21.34 23.25 14.15
N SER A 5 21.55 22.46 15.19
CA SER A 5 22.71 21.57 15.34
C SER A 5 23.02 20.83 14.03
N LEU A 6 24.31 20.64 13.71
CA LEU A 6 24.77 19.98 12.48
C LEU A 6 24.09 18.61 12.28
N SER A 7 23.84 17.88 13.38
CA SER A 7 23.11 16.62 13.38
C SER A 7 21.64 16.78 12.97
N SER A 8 20.96 17.81 13.46
CA SER A 8 19.57 18.16 13.10
C SER A 8 19.43 18.51 11.61
N ARG A 9 20.34 19.35 11.08
CA ARG A 9 20.35 19.68 9.63
C ARG A 9 20.54 18.43 8.76
N LYS A 10 21.39 17.49 9.17
CA LYS A 10 21.58 16.20 8.49
C LYS A 10 20.29 15.36 8.52
N ARG A 11 19.61 15.29 9.67
CA ARG A 11 18.34 14.55 9.81
C ARG A 11 17.25 15.10 8.90
N VAL A 12 17.11 16.42 8.77
CA VAL A 12 16.15 17.04 7.85
C VAL A 12 16.36 16.55 6.40
N ARG A 13 17.61 16.59 5.91
CA ARG A 13 17.93 16.10 4.55
C ARG A 13 17.64 14.61 4.36
N GLN A 14 17.97 13.78 5.36
CA GLN A 14 17.68 12.34 5.32
C GLN A 14 16.17 12.07 5.32
N ASN A 15 15.42 12.80 6.16
CA ASN A 15 13.99 12.65 6.30
C ASN A 15 13.26 13.00 5.00
N GLU A 16 13.67 14.06 4.32
CA GLU A 16 13.09 14.45 3.04
C GLU A 16 13.28 13.36 1.97
N ARG A 17 14.49 12.82 1.83
CA ARG A 17 14.79 11.72 0.91
C ARG A 17 13.98 10.46 1.24
N ARG A 18 13.79 10.15 2.53
CA ARG A 18 12.95 9.03 2.98
C ARG A 18 11.46 9.30 2.71
N ARG A 19 10.99 10.53 2.95
CA ARG A 19 9.61 10.98 2.73
C ARG A 19 9.20 10.78 1.28
N LEU A 20 10.02 11.24 0.32
CA LEU A 20 9.71 11.11 -1.11
C LEU A 20 9.57 9.64 -1.54
N ARG A 21 10.52 8.78 -1.16
CA ARG A 21 10.46 7.34 -1.45
C ARG A 21 9.25 6.65 -0.82
N ASN A 22 8.94 6.99 0.43
CA ASN A 22 7.79 6.43 1.14
C ASN A 22 6.47 6.94 0.57
N LYS A 23 6.40 8.20 0.13
CA LYS A 23 5.24 8.79 -0.55
C LYS A 23 4.96 8.02 -1.83
N ALA A 24 5.96 7.84 -2.70
CA ALA A 24 5.79 7.10 -3.96
C ALA A 24 5.23 5.69 -3.74
N ARG A 25 5.84 4.91 -2.84
CA ARG A 25 5.38 3.54 -2.50
C ARG A 25 3.95 3.51 -1.96
N ARG A 26 3.59 4.49 -1.10
CA ARG A 26 2.23 4.58 -0.54
C ARG A 26 1.21 4.93 -1.61
N THR A 27 1.55 5.84 -2.52
CA THR A 27 0.69 6.20 -3.65
C THR A 27 0.49 5.01 -4.57
N GLU A 28 1.55 4.29 -4.93
CA GLU A 28 1.49 3.09 -5.77
C GLU A 28 0.54 2.03 -5.18
N ILE A 29 0.67 1.72 -3.89
CA ILE A 29 -0.25 0.81 -3.19
C ILE A 29 -1.69 1.34 -3.23
N LYS A 30 -1.91 2.64 -3.02
CA LYS A 30 -3.25 3.24 -3.05
C LYS A 30 -3.88 3.11 -4.43
N THR A 31 -3.12 3.39 -5.49
CA THR A 31 -3.56 3.25 -6.88
C THR A 31 -3.93 1.80 -7.18
N GLN A 32 -3.10 0.85 -6.77
CA GLN A 32 -3.36 -0.57 -7.01
C GLN A 32 -4.61 -1.07 -6.27
N VAL A 33 -4.81 -0.62 -5.02
CA VAL A 33 -6.04 -0.91 -4.27
C VAL A 33 -7.26 -0.28 -4.92
N ARG A 34 -7.13 0.92 -5.51
CA ARG A 34 -8.23 1.56 -6.22
C ARG A 34 -8.64 0.75 -7.46
N LYS A 35 -7.68 0.31 -8.28
CA LYS A 35 -7.94 -0.58 -9.44
C LYS A 35 -8.68 -1.85 -9.04
N PHE A 36 -8.30 -2.47 -7.92
CA PHE A 36 -9.01 -3.63 -7.38
C PHE A 36 -10.47 -3.32 -7.03
N VAL A 37 -10.72 -2.19 -6.35
CA VAL A 37 -12.08 -1.76 -5.98
C VAL A 37 -12.92 -1.47 -7.23
N ASP A 38 -12.34 -0.79 -8.22
CA ASP A 38 -13.03 -0.47 -9.47
C ASP A 38 -13.35 -1.74 -10.28
N ALA A 39 -12.44 -2.73 -10.31
CA ALA A 39 -12.67 -4.03 -10.95
C ALA A 39 -13.78 -4.83 -10.26
N LEU A 40 -13.84 -4.81 -8.92
CA LEU A 40 -14.93 -5.42 -8.16
C LEU A 40 -16.28 -4.74 -8.43
N ALA A 41 -16.30 -3.40 -8.48
CA ALA A 41 -17.51 -2.65 -8.78
C ALA A 41 -18.03 -2.93 -10.21
N ALA A 42 -17.13 -3.16 -11.17
CA ALA A 42 -17.46 -3.52 -12.54
C ALA A 42 -17.83 -5.01 -12.73
N GLY A 43 -17.87 -5.82 -11.66
CA GLY A 43 -18.19 -7.25 -11.74
C GLY A 43 -17.12 -8.13 -12.41
N LYS A 44 -15.93 -7.58 -12.72
CA LYS A 44 -14.84 -8.30 -13.40
C LYS A 44 -13.99 -9.06 -12.38
N THR A 45 -14.46 -10.23 -11.98
CA THR A 45 -13.86 -11.06 -10.92
C THR A 45 -12.43 -11.49 -11.23
N ASP A 46 -12.12 -11.87 -12.47
CA ASP A 46 -10.77 -12.31 -12.87
C ASP A 46 -9.75 -11.17 -12.79
N VAL A 47 -10.18 -9.98 -13.24
CA VAL A 47 -9.37 -8.75 -13.14
C VAL A 47 -9.14 -8.39 -11.68
N ALA A 48 -10.18 -8.49 -10.83
CA ALA A 48 -10.04 -8.24 -9.40
C ALA A 48 -9.05 -9.21 -8.72
N VAL A 49 -9.03 -10.49 -9.12
CA VAL A 49 -8.05 -11.48 -8.62
C VAL A 49 -6.62 -11.09 -9.02
N ALA A 50 -6.40 -10.69 -10.28
CA ALA A 50 -5.09 -10.27 -10.76
C ALA A 50 -4.61 -9.00 -10.04
N GLU A 51 -5.47 -8.01 -9.88
CA GLU A 51 -5.13 -6.75 -9.20
C GLU A 51 -4.89 -6.96 -7.69
N LEU A 52 -5.59 -7.91 -7.06
CA LEU A 52 -5.34 -8.33 -5.66
C LEU A 52 -3.95 -8.95 -5.50
N LYS A 53 -3.53 -9.83 -6.41
CA LYS A 53 -2.17 -10.42 -6.38
C LYS A 53 -1.11 -9.32 -6.46
N LYS A 54 -1.24 -8.38 -7.40
CA LYS A 54 -0.34 -7.23 -7.53
C LYS A 54 -0.31 -6.38 -6.26
N ALA A 55 -1.47 -6.07 -5.68
CA ALA A 55 -1.57 -5.32 -4.42
C ALA A 55 -0.85 -6.03 -3.26
N GLY A 56 -0.98 -7.36 -3.17
CA GLY A 56 -0.29 -8.18 -2.18
C GLY A 56 1.22 -8.07 -2.26
N ILE A 57 1.78 -8.24 -3.47
CA ILE A 57 3.23 -8.12 -3.72
C ILE A 57 3.76 -6.74 -3.31
N LEU A 58 3.05 -5.67 -3.66
CA LEU A 58 3.45 -4.31 -3.30
C LEU A 58 3.41 -4.06 -1.79
N LEU A 59 2.38 -4.57 -1.10
CA LEU A 59 2.27 -4.46 0.36
C LEU A 59 3.42 -5.17 1.06
N ASP A 60 3.79 -6.37 0.61
CA ASP A 60 4.86 -7.16 1.22
C ASP A 60 6.23 -6.55 0.95
N ARG A 61 6.48 -6.06 -0.27
CA ARG A 61 7.69 -5.29 -0.60
C ARG A 61 7.79 -4.01 0.24
N ALA A 62 6.68 -3.31 0.46
CA ALA A 62 6.67 -2.11 1.29
C ALA A 62 6.88 -2.42 2.78
N ALA A 63 6.45 -3.60 3.24
CA ALA A 63 6.73 -4.09 4.58
C ALA A 63 8.21 -4.42 4.78
N GLY A 64 8.82 -5.17 3.86
CA GLY A 64 10.27 -5.47 3.92
C GLY A 64 11.15 -4.22 3.88
N ARG A 65 10.70 -3.16 3.20
CA ARG A 65 11.39 -1.86 3.14
C ARG A 65 11.06 -0.93 4.32
N GLY A 66 10.31 -1.38 5.32
CA GLY A 66 9.91 -0.59 6.50
C GLY A 66 9.01 0.62 6.21
N THR A 67 8.38 0.68 5.02
CA THR A 67 7.48 1.80 4.66
C THR A 67 6.10 1.64 5.30
N VAL A 68 5.68 0.39 5.50
CA VAL A 68 4.45 -0.04 6.15
C VAL A 68 4.81 -1.10 7.18
N HIS A 69 4.19 -1.09 8.35
CA HIS A 69 4.46 -2.14 9.34
C HIS A 69 3.91 -3.50 8.87
N ARG A 70 4.58 -4.60 9.20
CA ARG A 70 4.16 -5.98 8.84
C ARG A 70 2.69 -6.26 9.16
N ASN A 71 2.23 -5.87 10.35
CA ASN A 71 0.83 -6.06 10.75
C ASN A 71 -0.13 -5.20 9.93
N THR A 72 0.29 -4.02 9.49
CA THR A 72 -0.51 -3.16 8.62
C THR A 72 -0.62 -3.76 7.22
N ALA A 73 0.46 -4.34 6.69
CA ALA A 73 0.44 -5.07 5.42
C ALA A 73 -0.50 -6.29 5.51
N SER A 74 -0.33 -7.16 6.52
CA SER A 74 -1.19 -8.32 6.74
C SER A 74 -2.67 -7.95 6.90
N ARG A 75 -2.97 -6.91 7.70
CA ARG A 75 -4.34 -6.41 7.88
C ARG A 75 -4.95 -5.93 6.56
N ARG A 76 -4.17 -5.21 5.74
CA ARG A 76 -4.64 -4.74 4.43
C ARG A 76 -4.89 -5.91 3.47
N LYS A 77 -3.97 -6.86 3.36
CA LYS A 77 -4.15 -8.08 2.55
C LYS A 77 -5.42 -8.85 2.94
N SER A 78 -5.58 -9.12 4.24
CA SER A 78 -6.76 -9.80 4.78
C SER A 78 -8.08 -9.08 4.44
N ARG A 79 -8.13 -7.75 4.60
CA ARG A 79 -9.32 -6.96 4.26
C ARG A 79 -9.69 -7.03 2.78
N LEU A 80 -8.70 -6.97 1.87
CA LEU A 80 -8.95 -7.05 0.44
C LEU A 80 -9.44 -8.45 0.03
N ALA A 81 -8.81 -9.50 0.56
CA ALA A 81 -9.25 -10.89 0.32
C ALA A 81 -10.69 -11.11 0.82
N ARG A 82 -11.03 -10.59 2.01
CA ARG A 82 -12.39 -10.68 2.56
C ARG A 82 -13.43 -10.00 1.67
N ARG A 83 -13.10 -8.85 1.06
CA ARG A 83 -13.98 -8.16 0.12
C ARG A 83 -14.23 -8.96 -1.16
N LEU A 84 -13.19 -9.54 -1.74
CA LEU A 84 -13.32 -10.42 -2.91
C LEU A 84 -14.21 -11.64 -2.60
N ASN A 85 -13.99 -12.26 -1.44
CA ASN A 85 -14.78 -13.43 -1.02
C ASN A 85 -16.25 -13.06 -0.74
N ALA A 86 -16.52 -11.90 -0.14
CA ALA A 86 -17.88 -11.42 0.08
C ALA A 86 -18.62 -11.20 -1.25
N SER A 87 -17.96 -10.57 -2.24
CA SER A 87 -18.51 -10.38 -3.58
C SER A 87 -18.79 -11.71 -4.32
N ARG A 88 -17.99 -12.74 -4.08
CA ARG A 88 -18.25 -14.09 -4.61
C ARG A 88 -19.44 -14.79 -3.94
N LYS A 89 -19.66 -14.56 -2.64
CA LYS A 89 -20.77 -15.16 -1.89
C LYS A 89 -22.13 -14.55 -2.25
N SER A 90 -22.20 -13.26 -2.58
CA SER A 90 -23.45 -12.62 -2.98
C SER A 90 -23.95 -13.05 -4.37
N GLY A 91 -23.10 -13.70 -5.17
CA GLY A 91 -23.48 -14.26 -6.48
C GLY A 91 -23.73 -15.76 -6.47
N LYS A 92 -23.75 -16.39 -5.28
CA LYS A 92 -24.11 -17.80 -5.08
C LYS A 92 -25.44 -17.90 -4.37
#